data_AF-A0AAV7W854-F1
#
_entry.id   AF-A0AAV7W854-F1
#
_cell.length_a   1.000
_cell.length_b   1.000
_cell.length_c   1.000
_cell.angle_alpha   90.00
_cell.angle_beta   90.00
_cell.angle_gamma   90.00
#
_symmetry.space_group_name_H-M   'P 1'
#
loop_
_entity.id
_entity.type
_entity.pdbx_description
1 polymer ?
#
loop_
_entity_poly.entity_id
_entity_poly.type
_entity_poly.pdbx_seq_one_letter_code
_entity_poly.pdbx_strand_id
1 'polypeptide(L)' 'MGMTYEDCTDFLTDILLQVLSLDDREMLEADLSEEELMHALRKLQSGKAQGPNGLQVEMYKSMASVVAKLMLAMF' A
#
# COMPACT_ATOMS: atom_id res chain seq x y z
N MET A 1 15.13 28.27 -1.28
CA MET A 1 13.90 28.32 -0.46
C MET A 1 13.35 26.91 -0.50
N GLY A 2 13.55 26.13 0.56
CA GLY A 2 13.12 24.73 0.61
C GLY A 2 11.65 24.67 1.04
N MET A 3 10.87 23.84 0.38
CA MET A 3 9.51 23.50 0.81
C MET A 3 9.61 22.82 2.18
N THR A 4 8.89 23.34 3.17
CA THR A 4 8.88 22.76 4.51
C THR A 4 7.92 21.58 4.58
N TYR A 5 8.03 20.77 5.63
CA TYR A 5 7.15 19.61 5.81
C TYR A 5 5.67 20.02 5.94
N GLU A 6 5.41 21.16 6.57
CA GLU A 6 4.06 21.74 6.72
C GLU A 6 3.50 22.20 5.36
N ASP A 7 4.33 22.81 4.51
CA ASP A 7 3.93 23.17 3.14
C ASP A 7 3.54 21.94 2.31
N CYS A 8 4.22 20.80 2.55
CA CYS A 8 3.92 19.53 1.89
C CYS A 8 2.59 18.93 2.35
N THR A 9 2.31 18.95 3.66
CA THR A 9 1.06 18.42 4.20
C THR A 9 -0.15 19.25 3.77
N ASP A 10 -0.01 20.57 3.76
CA ASP A 10 -1.09 21.46 3.36
C ASP A 10 -1.40 21.30 1.86
N PHE A 11 -0.37 21.22 1.02
CA PHE A 11 -0.52 20.93 -0.41
C PHE A 11 -1.20 19.59 -0.71
N LEU A 12 -0.79 18.52 -0.02
CA LEU A 12 -1.39 17.19 -0.20
C LEU A 12 -2.83 17.15 0.30
N THR A 13 -3.13 17.88 1.38
CA THR A 13 -4.49 17.99 1.92
C THR A 13 -5.42 18.73 0.97
N ASP A 14 -4.95 19.84 0.38
CA ASP A 14 -5.74 20.66 -0.53
C ASP A 14 -5.97 20.00 -1.89
N ILE A 15 -5.01 19.24 -2.43
CA ILE A 15 -5.12 18.66 -3.78
C ILE A 15 -5.69 17.24 -3.78
N LEU A 16 -5.33 16.37 -2.82
CA LEU A 16 -5.72 14.96 -2.88
C LEU A 16 -6.96 14.65 -2.04
N LEU A 17 -7.10 15.24 -0.84
CA LEU A 17 -8.18 14.87 0.06
C LEU A 17 -9.50 15.57 -0.29
N GLN A 18 -9.48 16.80 -0.81
CA GLN A 18 -10.71 17.48 -1.26
C GLN A 18 -11.37 16.82 -2.48
N VAL A 19 -10.65 15.94 -3.20
CA VAL A 19 -11.10 15.30 -4.45
C VAL A 19 -11.74 13.92 -4.22
N LEU A 20 -11.50 13.29 -3.07
CA LEU A 20 -12.05 11.97 -2.76
C LEU A 20 -13.51 12.09 -2.32
N SER A 21 -14.36 11.25 -2.92
CA SER A 21 -15.75 11.09 -2.47
C SER A 21 -15.78 10.49 -1.05
N LEU A 22 -16.92 10.63 -0.35
CA LEU A 22 -17.10 10.00 0.96
C LEU A 22 -16.90 8.48 0.87
N ASP A 23 -17.43 7.86 -0.18
CA ASP A 23 -17.30 6.42 -0.43
C ASP A 23 -15.83 6.00 -0.61
N ASP A 24 -15.02 6.78 -1.35
CA ASP A 24 -13.60 6.49 -1.53
C ASP A 24 -12.81 6.63 -0.22
N ARG A 25 -13.20 7.59 0.63
CA ARG A 25 -12.60 7.77 1.96
C ARG A 25 -12.94 6.59 2.87
N GLU A 26 -14.21 6.19 2.92
CA GLU A 26 -14.64 5.03 3.69
C GLU A 26 -13.93 3.75 3.23
N MET A 27 -13.74 3.58 1.91
CA MET A 27 -12.98 2.45 1.37
C MET A 27 -11.49 2.49 1.79
N LEU A 28 -10.86 3.66 1.82
CA LEU A 28 -9.46 3.82 2.21
C LEU A 28 -9.25 3.63 3.72
N GLU A 29 -10.26 3.96 4.54
CA GLU A 29 -10.25 3.79 5.99
C GLU A 29 -10.70 2.39 6.44
N ALA A 30 -11.18 1.55 5.52
CA ALA A 30 -11.61 0.19 5.83
C ALA A 30 -10.43 -0.72 6.20
N ASP A 31 -10.69 -1.64 7.15
CA ASP A 31 -9.74 -2.68 7.53
C ASP A 31 -9.41 -3.59 6.33
N LEU A 32 -8.13 -3.89 6.13
CA LEU A 32 -7.68 -4.84 5.11
C LEU A 32 -8.01 -6.28 5.52
N SER A 33 -8.63 -7.05 4.63
CA SER A 33 -8.83 -8.49 4.85
C SER A 33 -7.64 -9.35 4.39
N GLU A 34 -7.49 -10.56 4.96
CA GLU A 34 -6.46 -11.52 4.54
C GLU A 34 -6.67 -11.94 3.08
N GLU A 35 -7.93 -12.09 2.65
CA GLU A 35 -8.29 -12.45 1.29
C GLU A 35 -7.88 -11.39 0.26
N GLU A 36 -8.16 -10.11 0.54
CA GLU A 36 -7.76 -8.99 -0.34
C GLU A 36 -6.26 -8.92 -0.48
N LEU A 37 -5.55 -9.09 0.63
CA LEU A 37 -4.10 -9.03 0.65
C LEU A 37 -3.47 -10.22 -0.09
N MET A 38 -3.98 -11.44 0.12
CA MET A 38 -3.56 -12.61 -0.63
C MET A 38 -3.83 -12.46 -2.13
N HIS A 39 -4.98 -11.91 -2.51
CA HIS A 39 -5.33 -11.65 -3.90
C HIS A 39 -4.38 -10.62 -4.53
N ALA A 40 -4.06 -9.54 -3.81
CA ALA A 40 -3.12 -8.52 -4.25
C ALA A 40 -1.71 -9.11 -4.47
N LEU A 41 -1.21 -9.90 -3.50
CA LEU A 41 0.10 -10.55 -3.60
C LEU A 41 0.20 -11.46 -4.82
N ARG A 42 -0.85 -12.24 -5.11
CA ARG A 42 -0.91 -13.12 -6.29
C ARG A 42 -0.92 -12.34 -7.61
N LYS A 43 -1.52 -11.15 -7.63
CA LYS A 43 -1.61 -10.27 -8.81
C LYS A 43 -0.34 -9.48 -9.11
N LEU A 44 0.66 -9.46 -8.22
CA LEU A 44 1.91 -8.77 -8.49
C LEU A 44 2.54 -9.24 -9.80
N GLN A 45 3.18 -8.35 -10.56
CA GLN A 45 3.83 -8.73 -11.81
C GLN A 45 5.15 -9.43 -11.56
N SER A 46 5.36 -10.60 -12.15
CA SER A 46 6.61 -11.37 -12.04
C SER A 46 7.74 -10.81 -12.90
N GLY A 47 8.98 -11.17 -12.56
CA GLY A 47 10.18 -10.79 -13.32
C GLY A 47 10.56 -9.31 -13.22
N LYS A 48 10.06 -8.60 -12.20
CA LYS A 48 10.48 -7.22 -11.90
C LYS A 48 11.79 -7.22 -11.13
N ALA A 49 12.56 -6.14 -11.28
CA ALA A 49 13.78 -5.93 -10.51
C ALA A 49 13.45 -5.89 -9.00
N GLN A 50 14.37 -6.42 -8.20
CA GLN A 50 14.25 -6.41 -6.75
C GLN A 50 14.25 -4.97 -6.22
N GLY A 51 13.44 -4.73 -5.19
CA GLY A 51 13.42 -3.45 -4.48
C GLY A 51 14.66 -3.26 -3.58
N PRO A 52 14.67 -2.19 -2.76
CA PRO A 52 15.78 -1.90 -1.84
C PRO A 52 16.09 -3.03 -0.84
N ASN A 53 15.11 -3.90 -0.55
CA ASN A 53 15.29 -5.04 0.34
C ASN A 53 15.92 -6.28 -0.34
N GLY A 54 16.15 -6.23 -1.65
CA GLY A 54 16.80 -7.32 -2.40
C GLY A 54 15.93 -8.57 -2.61
N LEU A 55 14.65 -8.54 -2.25
CA LEU A 55 13.75 -9.70 -2.42
C LEU A 55 13.00 -9.62 -3.75
N GLN A 56 12.98 -10.74 -4.48
CA GLN A 56 12.18 -10.86 -5.69
C GLN A 56 10.69 -11.04 -5.39
N VAL A 57 9.85 -10.58 -6.30
CA VAL A 57 8.39 -10.62 -6.16
C VAL A 57 7.84 -12.04 -6.02
N GLU A 58 8.51 -13.01 -6.63
CA GLU A 58 8.20 -14.44 -6.57
C GLU A 58 8.24 -14.99 -5.14
N MET A 59 9.09 -14.44 -4.27
CA MET A 59 9.14 -14.85 -2.86
C MET A 59 7.85 -14.52 -2.14
N TYR A 60 7.32 -13.30 -2.33
CA TYR A 60 6.07 -12.91 -1.67
C TYR A 60 4.89 -13.72 -2.21
N LYS A 61 4.91 -14.08 -3.50
CA LYS A 61 3.89 -14.96 -4.09
C LYS A 61 3.93 -16.37 -3.53
N SER A 62 5.12 -16.97 -3.42
CA SER A 62 5.26 -18.34 -2.90
C SER A 62 4.92 -18.45 -1.42
N MET A 63 5.11 -17.36 -0.66
CA MET A 63 4.82 -17.28 0.77
C MET A 63 3.60 -16.41 1.09
N ALA A 64 2.66 -16.24 0.15
CA ALA A 64 1.60 -15.23 0.24
C ALA A 64 0.77 -15.30 1.52
N SER A 65 0.46 -16.50 2.03
CA SER A 65 -0.28 -16.64 3.30
C SER A 65 0.52 -16.16 4.51
N VAL A 66 1.83 -16.44 4.57
CA VAL A 66 2.70 -15.98 5.67
C VAL A 66 2.88 -14.48 5.59
N VAL A 67 3.16 -13.96 4.39
CA VAL A 67 3.34 -12.52 4.16
C VAL A 67 2.06 -11.75 4.49
N ALA A 68 0.89 -12.25 4.09
CA ALA A 68 -0.39 -11.61 4.39
C ALA A 68 -0.62 -11.48 5.90
N LYS A 69 -0.40 -12.55 6.66
CA LYS A 69 -0.56 -12.52 8.13
C LYS A 69 0.43 -11.58 8.81
N LEU A 70 1.68 -11.55 8.35
CA LEU A 70 2.68 -10.62 8.90
C LEU A 70 2.32 -9.17 8.63
N MET A 71 1.84 -8.86 7.43
CA MET A 71 1.44 -7.52 7.04
C MET A 71 0.20 -7.05 7.80
N LEU A 72 -0.81 -7.90 7.98
CA LEU A 72 -1.99 -7.59 8.80
C LEU A 72 -1.66 -7.40 10.29
N ALA A 73 -0.55 -7.93 10.78
CA ALA A 73 -0.12 -7.72 12.16
C ALA A 73 0.67 -6.41 12.35
N MET A 74 1.07 -5.74 11.25
CA MET A 74 1.87 -4.50 11.30
C MET A 74 1.02 -3.22 11.26
N PHE A 75 -0.23 -3.31 10.84
CA PHE A 75 -1.17 -2.21 10.67
C PHE A 75 -2.45 -2.51 11.44
#